data_AF-A0A535KZG9-F1
#
_entry.id   AF-A0A535KZG9-F1
#
_cell.length_a   1.000
_cell.length_b   1.000
_cell.length_c   1.000
_cell.angle_alpha   90.00
_cell.angle_beta   90.00
_cell.angle_gamma   90.00
#
_symmetry.space_group_name_H-M   'P 1'
#
loop_
_entity.id
_entity.type
_entity.pdbx_description
1 polymer ?
#
loop_
_entity_poly.entity_id
_entity_poly.type
_entity_poly.pdbx_seq_one_letter_code
_entity_poly.pdbx_strand_id
1 'polypeptide(L)'
;MEFARWLEVASGTLLVLLTVYDVFKSVVLPRPAINKFVFVRQLFLASWRLWKWISERLSPVRREGWLATFGPVLVIIMFAVWALMFIIGYGLMIDGLREEMRPVPGDFWESIYFSAGTLVPLSYGDFVPEGVLARLATVAESATGVGVAALAITLLFSLYESFQRREELVVTLDALAGAPPSGLQMLETAAELDL
;
A
#
# COMPACT_ATOMS: atom_id res chain seq x y z
N MET A 1 -31.63 -18.61 -0.50
CA MET A 1 -30.70 -17.95 0.43
C MET A 1 -29.27 -18.48 0.27
N GLU A 2 -29.09 -19.79 0.06
CA GLU A 2 -27.80 -20.41 -0.36
C GLU A 2 -27.07 -19.69 -1.51
N PHE A 3 -27.78 -19.32 -2.59
CA PHE A 3 -27.14 -18.67 -3.75
C PHE A 3 -26.51 -17.30 -3.42
N ALA A 4 -27.16 -16.50 -2.58
CA ALA A 4 -26.63 -15.19 -2.17
C ALA A 4 -25.35 -15.34 -1.35
N ARG A 5 -25.36 -16.32 -0.43
CA ARG A 5 -24.21 -16.69 0.40
C ARG A 5 -22.98 -17.05 -0.43
N TRP A 6 -23.15 -17.92 -1.44
CA TRP A 6 -22.05 -18.31 -2.32
C TRP A 6 -21.57 -17.18 -3.24
N LEU A 7 -22.45 -16.24 -3.60
CA LEU A 7 -22.05 -15.03 -4.33
C LEU A 7 -21.17 -14.11 -3.46
N GLU A 8 -21.49 -13.94 -2.19
CA GLU A 8 -20.67 -13.16 -1.23
C GLU A 8 -19.28 -13.80 -1.10
N VAL A 9 -19.21 -15.12 -0.87
CA VAL A 9 -17.93 -15.84 -0.80
C VAL A 9 -17.13 -15.73 -2.10
N ALA A 10 -17.78 -15.91 -3.26
CA ALA A 10 -17.12 -15.82 -4.55
C ALA A 10 -16.60 -14.41 -4.85
N SER A 11 -17.40 -13.38 -4.55
CA SER A 11 -17.01 -11.98 -4.74
C SER A 11 -15.89 -11.55 -3.79
N GLY A 12 -15.94 -11.97 -2.53
CA GLY A 12 -14.87 -11.77 -1.55
C GLY A 12 -13.58 -12.46 -1.97
N THR A 13 -13.65 -13.72 -2.38
CA THR A 13 -12.49 -14.48 -2.89
C THR A 13 -11.88 -13.81 -4.12
N LEU A 14 -12.71 -13.37 -5.07
CA LEU A 14 -12.24 -12.65 -6.26
C LEU A 14 -11.54 -11.34 -5.88
N LEU A 15 -12.09 -10.58 -4.94
CA LEU A 15 -11.51 -9.33 -4.47
C LEU A 15 -10.15 -9.56 -3.79
N VAL A 16 -10.04 -10.58 -2.93
CA VAL A 16 -8.77 -10.97 -2.30
C VAL A 16 -7.73 -11.35 -3.36
N LEU A 17 -8.09 -12.20 -4.33
CA LEU A 17 -7.16 -12.62 -5.39
C LEU A 17 -6.69 -11.45 -6.26
N LEU A 18 -7.59 -10.54 -6.62
CA LEU A 18 -7.24 -9.33 -7.36
C LEU A 18 -6.29 -8.43 -6.56
N THR A 19 -6.50 -8.33 -5.25
CA THR A 19 -5.65 -7.52 -4.35
C THR A 19 -4.27 -8.16 -4.17
N VAL A 20 -4.18 -9.47 -3.96
CA VAL A 20 -2.90 -10.21 -3.93
C VAL A 20 -2.14 -10.02 -5.25
N TYR A 21 -2.83 -10.13 -6.38
CA TYR A 21 -2.22 -9.92 -7.69
C TYR A 21 -1.67 -8.50 -7.84
N ASP A 22 -2.41 -7.49 -7.37
CA ASP A 22 -2.01 -6.08 -7.39
C ASP A 22 -0.78 -5.82 -6.50
N VAL A 23 -0.76 -6.38 -5.29
CA VAL A 23 0.38 -6.33 -4.35
C VAL A 23 1.61 -6.96 -4.98
N PHE A 24 1.48 -8.18 -5.51
CA PHE A 24 2.58 -8.90 -6.14
C PHE A 24 3.16 -8.14 -7.34
N LYS A 25 2.28 -7.55 -8.17
CA LYS A 25 2.70 -6.74 -9.32
C LYS A 25 3.40 -5.46 -8.94
N SER A 26 2.99 -4.83 -7.84
CA SER A 26 3.49 -3.53 -7.41
C SER A 26 4.78 -3.62 -6.62
N VAL A 27 4.94 -4.64 -5.76
CA VAL A 27 6.06 -4.74 -4.82
C VAL A 27 7.08 -5.81 -5.23
N VAL A 28 6.62 -6.97 -5.70
CA VAL A 28 7.50 -8.13 -5.91
C VAL A 28 8.18 -8.09 -7.29
N LEU A 29 7.54 -7.52 -8.30
CA LEU A 29 8.09 -7.47 -9.65
C LEU A 29 8.97 -6.22 -9.86
N PRO A 30 10.30 -6.38 -10.09
CA PRO A 30 11.25 -5.27 -10.14
C PRO A 30 11.22 -4.46 -11.45
N ARG A 31 10.31 -4.76 -12.39
CA ARG A 31 10.20 -3.99 -13.65
C ARG A 31 9.11 -2.92 -13.51
N PRO A 32 9.37 -1.67 -13.94
CA PRO A 32 8.33 -0.66 -14.07
C PRO A 32 7.16 -1.26 -14.87
N ALA A 33 6.00 -1.39 -14.23
CA ALA A 33 4.82 -2.01 -14.81
C ALA A 33 4.18 -1.08 -15.86
N ILE A 34 4.88 -0.88 -16.98
CA ILE A 34 4.36 -0.20 -18.16
C ILE A 34 3.30 -1.14 -18.76
N ASN A 35 2.03 -0.75 -18.70
CA ASN A 35 0.86 -1.36 -19.37
C ASN A 35 0.13 -2.59 -18.78
N LYS A 36 0.03 -2.79 -17.46
CA LYS A 36 -0.89 -3.81 -16.91
C LYS A 36 -1.81 -3.20 -15.85
N PHE A 37 -3.04 -3.71 -15.74
CA PHE A 37 -4.04 -3.30 -14.74
C PHE A 37 -3.40 -3.38 -13.35
N VAL A 38 -3.15 -2.22 -12.74
CA VAL A 38 -2.74 -2.12 -11.35
C VAL A 38 -3.62 -1.04 -10.75
N PHE A 39 -4.46 -1.41 -9.78
CA PHE A 39 -5.33 -0.51 -9.05
C PHE A 39 -4.49 0.64 -8.44
N VAL A 40 -3.27 0.35 -7.99
CA VAL A 40 -2.27 1.34 -7.56
C VAL A 40 -1.98 2.41 -8.60
N ARG A 41 -1.99 2.11 -9.91
CA ARG A 41 -1.76 3.13 -10.95
C ARG A 41 -2.89 4.16 -10.96
N GLN A 42 -4.14 3.70 -10.85
CA GLN A 42 -5.28 4.61 -10.80
C GLN A 42 -5.28 5.42 -9.51
N LEU A 43 -4.93 4.78 -8.39
CA LEU A 43 -4.70 5.45 -7.11
C LEU A 43 -3.61 6.53 -7.24
N PHE A 44 -2.48 6.23 -7.86
CA PHE A 44 -1.40 7.18 -8.11
C PHE A 44 -1.89 8.38 -8.93
N LEU A 45 -2.57 8.15 -10.06
CA LEU A 45 -3.04 9.22 -10.94
C LEU A 45 -4.12 10.08 -10.27
N ALA A 46 -5.05 9.47 -9.55
CA ALA A 46 -6.09 10.18 -8.81
C ALA A 46 -5.49 11.01 -7.68
N SER A 47 -4.63 10.40 -6.85
CA SER A 47 -3.93 11.07 -5.75
C SER A 47 -3.03 12.20 -6.27
N TRP A 48 -2.33 12.00 -7.38
CA TRP A 48 -1.49 13.04 -7.99
C TRP A 48 -2.31 14.24 -8.46
N ARG A 49 -3.45 14.01 -9.13
CA ARG A 49 -4.36 15.09 -9.55
C ARG A 49 -4.84 15.90 -8.35
N LEU A 50 -5.24 15.21 -7.27
CA LEU A 50 -5.66 15.85 -6.03
C LEU A 50 -4.51 16.65 -5.41
N TRP A 51 -3.31 16.06 -5.29
CA TRP A 51 -2.14 16.73 -4.73
C TRP A 51 -1.76 17.98 -5.50
N LYS A 52 -1.74 17.89 -6.84
CA LYS A 52 -1.41 19.00 -7.73
C LYS A 52 -2.44 20.12 -7.62
N TRP A 53 -3.73 19.77 -7.60
CA TRP A 53 -4.82 20.74 -7.45
C TRP A 53 -4.73 21.51 -6.12
N ILE A 54 -4.34 20.83 -5.02
CA ILE A 54 -4.05 21.50 -3.74
C ILE A 54 -2.82 22.40 -3.88
N SER A 55 -1.75 21.89 -4.51
CA SER A 55 -0.47 22.61 -4.67
C SER A 55 -0.61 23.93 -5.45
N GLU A 56 -1.53 23.98 -6.42
CA GLU A 56 -1.80 25.17 -7.24
C GLU A 56 -2.46 26.30 -6.43
N ARG A 57 -2.98 26.00 -5.24
CA ARG A 57 -3.60 26.96 -4.32
C ARG A 57 -2.64 27.47 -3.24
N LEU A 58 -1.40 26.97 -3.21
CA LEU A 58 -0.38 27.30 -2.22
C LEU A 58 0.60 28.35 -2.75
N SER A 59 1.24 29.09 -1.84
CA SER A 59 2.35 29.98 -2.20
C SER A 59 3.56 29.17 -2.71
N PRO A 60 4.43 29.74 -3.56
CA PRO A 60 5.59 29.04 -4.14
C PRO A 60 6.45 28.32 -3.10
N VAL A 61 6.72 28.97 -1.96
CA VAL A 61 7.50 28.43 -0.85
C VAL A 61 6.84 27.21 -0.19
N ARG A 62 5.51 27.20 -0.03
CA ARG A 62 4.77 26.07 0.56
C ARG A 62 4.50 24.95 -0.44
N ARG A 63 4.42 25.29 -1.72
CA ARG A 63 4.14 24.36 -2.81
C ARG A 63 5.23 23.29 -2.94
N GLU A 64 6.49 23.70 -2.84
CA GLU A 64 7.62 22.77 -2.92
C GLU A 64 7.58 21.73 -1.80
N GLY A 65 7.39 22.18 -0.54
CA GLY A 65 7.23 21.28 0.60
C GLY A 65 6.04 20.33 0.46
N TRP A 66 4.90 20.81 -0.04
CA TRP A 66 3.71 19.99 -0.29
C TRP A 66 3.92 18.91 -1.37
N LEU A 67 4.65 19.24 -2.44
CA LEU A 67 4.96 18.27 -3.49
C LEU A 67 5.99 17.24 -3.01
N ALA A 68 6.91 17.64 -2.13
CA ALA A 68 7.89 16.73 -1.54
C ALA A 68 7.24 15.64 -0.66
N THR A 69 6.11 15.92 0.00
CA THR A 69 5.41 14.93 0.85
C THR A 69 4.60 13.90 0.07
N PHE A 70 4.37 14.11 -1.23
CA PHE A 70 3.51 13.24 -2.04
C PHE A 70 3.98 11.78 -2.03
N GLY A 71 5.28 11.54 -2.23
CA GLY A 71 5.85 10.18 -2.29
C GLY A 71 5.58 9.37 -1.02
N PRO A 72 6.04 9.83 0.16
CA PRO A 72 5.80 9.15 1.44
C PRO A 72 4.31 8.95 1.75
N VAL A 73 3.48 9.97 1.53
CA VAL A 73 2.05 9.88 1.81
C VAL A 73 1.35 8.89 0.89
N LEU A 74 1.71 8.86 -0.39
CA LEU A 74 1.11 7.92 -1.35
C LEU A 74 1.40 6.47 -0.99
N VAL A 75 2.61 6.18 -0.48
CA VAL A 75 2.97 4.84 -0.03
C VAL A 75 2.08 4.39 1.13
N ILE A 76 1.83 5.27 2.11
CA ILE A 76 0.92 4.98 3.23
C ILE A 76 -0.52 4.76 2.71
N ILE A 77 -1.01 5.62 1.81
CA ILE A 77 -2.33 5.47 1.21
C ILE A 77 -2.45 4.14 0.46
N MET A 78 -1.42 3.72 -0.27
CA MET A 78 -1.40 2.45 -0.98
C MET A 78 -1.60 1.27 -0.04
N PHE A 79 -0.86 1.21 1.08
CA PHE A 79 -1.03 0.15 2.08
C PHE A 79 -2.40 0.18 2.75
N ALA A 80 -2.91 1.37 3.08
CA ALA A 80 -4.24 1.52 3.68
C ALA A 80 -5.34 1.03 2.74
N VAL A 81 -5.22 1.30 1.44
CA VAL A 81 -6.19 0.85 0.45
C VAL A 81 -6.14 -0.66 0.24
N TRP A 82 -4.95 -1.27 0.16
CA TRP A 82 -4.83 -2.73 0.13
C TRP A 82 -5.42 -3.38 1.38
N ALA A 83 -5.11 -2.86 2.57
CA ALA A 83 -5.69 -3.34 3.81
C ALA A 83 -7.21 -3.27 3.77
N LEU A 84 -7.79 -2.15 3.33
CA LEU A 84 -9.23 -1.99 3.19
C LEU A 84 -9.84 -2.99 2.18
N MET A 85 -9.19 -3.21 1.04
CA MET A 85 -9.64 -4.20 0.05
C MET A 85 -9.61 -5.63 0.60
N PHE A 86 -8.58 -5.98 1.37
CA PHE A 86 -8.51 -7.27 2.06
C PHE A 86 -9.60 -7.39 3.12
N ILE A 87 -9.82 -6.36 3.95
CA ILE A 87 -10.87 -6.34 4.97
C ILE A 87 -12.24 -6.54 4.32
N ILE A 88 -12.52 -5.84 3.21
CA ILE A 88 -13.79 -6.00 2.50
C ILE A 88 -13.89 -7.40 1.87
N GLY A 89 -12.81 -7.90 1.28
CA GLY A 89 -12.78 -9.21 0.62
C GLY A 89 -13.00 -10.36 1.60
N TYR A 90 -12.27 -10.38 2.71
CA TYR A 90 -12.45 -11.38 3.76
C TYR A 90 -13.76 -11.16 4.53
N GLY A 91 -14.16 -9.92 4.81
CA GLY A 91 -15.46 -9.60 5.40
C GLY A 91 -16.63 -10.16 4.59
N LEU A 92 -16.60 -10.08 3.26
CA LEU A 92 -17.59 -10.72 2.37
C LEU A 92 -17.55 -12.25 2.46
N MET A 93 -16.36 -12.85 2.55
CA MET A 93 -16.23 -14.30 2.75
C MET A 93 -16.79 -14.74 4.09
N ILE A 94 -16.55 -13.97 5.15
CA ILE A 94 -17.04 -14.25 6.50
C ILE A 94 -18.55 -14.04 6.59
N ASP A 95 -19.10 -12.99 5.99
CA ASP A 95 -20.55 -12.77 5.96
C ASP A 95 -21.27 -13.93 5.25
N GLY A 96 -20.71 -14.39 4.13
CA GLY A 96 -21.16 -15.60 3.43
C GLY A 96 -20.87 -16.90 4.20
N LEU A 97 -20.05 -16.89 5.25
CA LEU A 97 -19.78 -18.06 6.10
C LEU A 97 -20.25 -17.84 7.54
N ARG A 98 -21.14 -16.86 7.79
CA ARG A 98 -21.56 -16.45 9.13
C ARG A 98 -22.15 -17.59 9.97
N GLU A 99 -22.80 -18.56 9.32
CA GLU A 99 -23.36 -19.75 9.99
C GLU A 99 -22.29 -20.68 10.56
N GLU A 100 -21.04 -20.59 10.07
CA GLU A 100 -19.88 -21.30 10.57
C GLU A 100 -19.16 -20.55 11.72
N MET A 101 -19.74 -19.45 12.22
CA MET A 101 -19.19 -18.65 13.32
C MET A 101 -20.04 -18.70 14.59
N ARG A 102 -19.38 -18.55 15.74
CA ARG A 102 -20.03 -18.36 17.05
C ARG A 102 -19.52 -17.12 17.78
N PRO A 103 -20.42 -16.21 18.24
CA PRO A 103 -21.82 -16.10 17.82
C PRO A 103 -21.90 -15.85 16.31
N VAL A 104 -23.08 -16.07 15.71
CA VAL A 104 -23.30 -15.78 14.28
C VAL A 104 -23.32 -14.25 14.13
N PRO A 105 -22.48 -13.65 13.25
CA PRO A 105 -22.54 -12.22 12.94
C PRO A 105 -23.96 -11.78 12.55
N GLY A 106 -24.45 -10.73 13.19
CA GLY A 106 -25.79 -10.18 12.99
C GLY A 106 -25.92 -9.32 11.73
N ASP A 107 -24.82 -8.68 11.31
CA ASP A 107 -24.77 -7.86 10.10
C ASP A 107 -23.40 -7.93 9.39
N PHE A 108 -23.35 -7.31 8.21
CA PHE A 108 -22.12 -7.22 7.42
C PHE A 108 -21.01 -6.45 8.15
N TRP A 109 -21.35 -5.50 9.01
CA TRP A 109 -20.37 -4.68 9.72
C TRP A 109 -19.65 -5.46 10.82
N GLU A 110 -20.32 -6.41 11.47
CA GLU A 110 -19.70 -7.36 12.39
C GLU A 110 -18.71 -8.28 11.67
N SER A 111 -19.03 -8.75 10.46
CA SER A 111 -18.11 -9.52 9.61
C SER A 111 -16.88 -8.69 9.20
N ILE A 112 -17.08 -7.41 8.87
CA ILE A 112 -15.99 -6.46 8.59
C ILE A 112 -15.15 -6.17 9.83
N TYR A 113 -15.76 -6.02 11.00
CA TYR A 113 -15.06 -5.82 12.27
C TYR A 113 -14.18 -7.02 12.62
N PHE A 114 -14.72 -8.25 12.48
CA PHE A 114 -13.95 -9.47 12.65
C PHE A 114 -12.76 -9.54 11.68
N SER A 115 -13.00 -9.25 10.40
CA SER A 115 -11.96 -9.24 9.37
C SER A 115 -10.87 -8.19 9.66
N ALA A 116 -11.25 -6.97 10.05
CA ALA A 116 -10.31 -5.91 10.44
C ALA A 116 -9.41 -6.32 11.63
N GLY A 117 -9.98 -7.02 12.62
CA GLY A 117 -9.21 -7.56 13.75
C GLY A 117 -8.31 -8.74 13.37
N THR A 118 -8.73 -9.57 12.41
CA THR A 118 -8.01 -10.77 11.95
C THR A 118 -6.85 -10.41 11.02
N LEU A 119 -6.99 -9.37 10.19
CA LEU A 119 -5.95 -8.93 9.27
C LEU A 119 -4.70 -8.37 9.98
N VAL A 120 -4.84 -7.79 11.18
CA VAL A 120 -3.70 -7.27 11.97
C VAL A 120 -3.33 -8.22 13.14
N PRO A 121 -3.53 -9.54 12.95
CA PRO A 121 -3.64 -10.57 13.98
C PRO A 121 -3.99 -10.12 15.42
N LEU A 122 -4.93 -9.18 15.59
CA LEU A 122 -5.32 -8.67 16.93
C LEU A 122 -6.29 -9.62 17.62
N SER A 123 -7.23 -10.17 16.86
CA SER A 123 -8.32 -11.10 17.24
C SER A 123 -8.73 -11.06 18.72
N TYR A 124 -9.81 -10.33 19.02
CA TYR A 124 -10.35 -10.14 20.38
C TYR A 124 -11.11 -11.35 20.93
N GLY A 125 -11.46 -12.33 20.09
CA GLY A 125 -12.20 -13.54 20.50
C GLY A 125 -13.71 -13.35 20.60
N ASP A 126 -14.24 -12.20 20.19
CA ASP A 126 -15.68 -11.90 20.17
C ASP A 126 -16.45 -12.81 19.21
N PHE A 127 -15.82 -13.20 18.09
CA PHE A 127 -16.32 -14.16 17.11
C PHE A 127 -15.30 -15.26 16.89
N VAL A 128 -15.77 -16.51 16.86
CA VAL A 128 -14.91 -17.70 16.72
C VAL A 128 -15.37 -18.54 15.53
N PRO A 129 -14.48 -18.83 14.56
CA PRO A 129 -14.81 -19.73 13.45
C PRO A 129 -14.86 -21.19 13.92
N GLU A 130 -16.03 -21.81 13.82
CA GLU A 130 -16.26 -23.22 14.15
C GLU A 130 -16.15 -24.13 12.91
N GLY A 131 -16.63 -23.65 11.76
CA GLY A 131 -16.62 -24.42 10.51
C GLY A 131 -15.28 -24.42 9.78
N VAL A 132 -15.10 -25.40 8.88
CA VAL A 132 -13.82 -25.63 8.19
C VAL A 132 -13.50 -24.48 7.24
N LEU A 133 -14.49 -23.97 6.50
CA LEU A 133 -14.27 -22.92 5.52
C LEU A 133 -13.98 -21.59 6.22
N ALA A 134 -14.72 -21.27 7.28
CA ALA A 134 -14.46 -20.09 8.10
C ALA A 134 -13.04 -20.12 8.71
N ARG A 135 -12.61 -21.27 9.26
CA ARG A 135 -11.25 -21.43 9.81
C ARG A 135 -10.16 -21.22 8.76
N LEU A 136 -10.32 -21.81 7.57
CA LEU A 136 -9.35 -21.64 6.49
C LEU A 136 -9.29 -20.19 6.02
N ALA A 137 -10.43 -19.50 5.91
CA ALA A 137 -10.49 -18.08 5.57
C ALA A 137 -9.77 -17.23 6.62
N THR A 138 -10.04 -17.42 7.91
CA THR A 138 -9.39 -16.69 9.02
C THR A 138 -7.87 -16.91 9.06
N VAL A 139 -7.40 -18.14 8.84
CA VAL A 139 -5.95 -18.44 8.77
C VAL A 139 -5.31 -17.78 7.56
N ALA A 140 -5.95 -17.86 6.39
CA ALA A 140 -5.46 -17.23 5.18
C ALA A 140 -5.43 -15.70 5.31
N GLU A 141 -6.43 -15.11 5.96
CA GLU A 141 -6.50 -13.69 6.26
C GLU A 141 -5.37 -13.24 7.16
N SER A 142 -5.13 -13.97 8.27
CA SER A 142 -4.03 -13.67 9.19
C SER A 142 -2.67 -13.76 8.49
N ALA A 143 -2.45 -14.79 7.66
CA ALA A 143 -1.22 -14.94 6.89
C ALA A 143 -1.04 -13.80 5.86
N THR A 144 -2.13 -13.39 5.21
CA THR A 144 -2.12 -12.27 4.24
C THR A 144 -1.77 -10.96 4.94
N GLY A 145 -2.36 -10.69 6.09
CA GLY A 145 -2.06 -9.54 6.92
C GLY A 145 -0.59 -9.41 7.30
N VAL A 146 -0.01 -10.50 7.83
CA VAL A 146 1.42 -10.58 8.13
C VAL A 146 2.27 -10.37 6.87
N GLY A 147 1.90 -10.99 5.75
CA GLY A 147 2.60 -10.83 4.47
C GLY A 147 2.59 -9.38 3.97
N VAL A 148 1.45 -8.70 4.04
CA VAL A 148 1.31 -7.28 3.66
C VAL A 148 2.13 -6.39 4.57
N ALA A 149 2.11 -6.64 5.89
CA ALA A 149 2.93 -5.88 6.84
C ALA A 149 4.43 -6.07 6.58
N ALA A 150 4.88 -7.30 6.31
CA ALA A 150 6.27 -7.58 5.95
C ALA A 150 6.67 -6.85 4.66
N LEU A 151 5.85 -6.91 3.61
CA LEU A 151 6.07 -6.18 2.37
C LEU A 151 6.11 -4.66 2.59
N ALA A 152 5.28 -4.14 3.49
CA ALA A 152 5.28 -2.72 3.83
C ALA A 152 6.59 -2.28 4.46
N ILE A 153 7.08 -3.05 5.43
CA ILE A 153 8.36 -2.79 6.08
C ILE A 153 9.50 -2.88 5.06
N THR A 154 9.52 -3.91 4.21
CA THR A 154 10.53 -4.06 3.15
C THR A 154 10.52 -2.89 2.17
N LEU A 155 9.34 -2.44 1.74
CA LEU A 155 9.21 -1.30 0.83
C LEU A 155 9.74 -0.02 1.49
N LEU A 156 9.42 0.22 2.77
CA LEU A 156 9.92 1.39 3.50
C LEU A 156 11.45 1.39 3.55
N PHE A 157 12.09 0.27 3.90
CA PHE A 157 13.56 0.17 3.90
C PHE A 157 14.16 0.41 2.51
N SER A 158 13.57 -0.19 1.47
CA SER A 158 14.04 0.02 0.09
C SER A 158 13.91 1.48 -0.37
N LEU A 159 12.83 2.16 0.03
CA LEU A 159 12.66 3.59 -0.23
C LEU A 159 13.73 4.42 0.49
N TYR A 160 13.98 4.18 1.77
CA TYR A 160 15.03 4.89 2.52
C TYR A 160 16.42 4.69 1.89
N GLU A 161 16.76 3.48 1.48
CA GLU A 161 18.02 3.20 0.79
C GLU A 161 18.11 3.97 -0.54
N SER A 162 17.02 4.01 -1.31
CA SER A 162 16.96 4.80 -2.55
C SER A 162 17.09 6.31 -2.29
N PHE A 163 16.51 6.82 -1.20
CA PHE A 163 16.66 8.23 -0.82
C PHE A 163 18.10 8.55 -0.40
N GLN A 164 18.73 7.69 0.40
CA GLN A 164 20.13 7.86 0.79
C GLN A 164 21.07 7.89 -0.42
N ARG A 165 20.91 6.97 -1.37
CA ARG A 165 21.70 6.99 -2.63
C ARG A 165 21.48 8.26 -3.44
N ARG A 166 20.26 8.79 -3.47
CA ARG A 166 19.96 10.05 -4.15
C ARG A 166 20.61 11.24 -3.43
N GLU A 167 20.53 11.29 -2.11
CA GLU A 167 21.14 12.36 -1.32
C GLU A 167 22.66 12.36 -1.44
N GLU A 168 23.30 11.19 -1.47
CA GLU A 168 24.74 11.07 -1.72
C GLU A 168 25.16 11.70 -3.07
N LEU A 169 24.41 11.42 -4.14
CA LEU A 169 24.62 12.04 -5.44
C LEU A 169 24.38 13.55 -5.43
N VAL A 170 23.34 14.02 -4.72
CA VAL A 170 23.05 15.45 -4.59
C VAL A 170 24.17 16.17 -3.84
N VAL A 171 24.67 15.58 -2.74
CA VAL A 171 25.77 16.15 -1.96
C VAL A 171 27.08 16.17 -2.76
N THR A 172 27.35 15.12 -3.54
CA THR A 172 28.51 15.10 -4.43
C THR A 172 28.41 16.18 -5.51
N LEU A 173 27.21 16.37 -6.07
CA LEU A 173 26.96 17.44 -7.04
C LEU A 173 27.11 18.83 -6.41
N ASP A 174 26.62 19.02 -5.19
CA ASP A 174 26.74 20.28 -4.45
C ASP A 174 28.20 20.61 -4.12
N ALA A 175 28.99 19.59 -3.74
CA ALA A 175 30.42 19.72 -3.52
C ALA A 175 31.19 20.12 -4.80
N LEU A 176 30.76 19.63 -5.97
CA LEU A 176 31.33 20.02 -7.25
C LEU A 176 30.89 21.43 -7.68
N ALA A 177 29.60 21.77 -7.52
CA ALA A 177 29.04 23.00 -8.07
C ALA A 177 29.22 24.23 -7.16
N GLY A 178 29.51 24.04 -5.87
CA GLY A 178 29.61 25.11 -4.88
C GLY A 178 28.25 25.68 -4.43
N ALA A 179 28.28 26.62 -3.48
CA ALA A 179 27.08 27.30 -2.97
C ALA A 179 27.22 28.83 -3.12
N PRO A 180 26.49 29.49 -4.05
CA PRO A 180 25.44 28.95 -4.93
C PRO A 180 25.98 28.09 -6.08
N PRO A 181 25.21 27.09 -6.56
CA PRO A 181 25.67 26.15 -7.57
C PRO A 181 25.99 26.85 -8.90
N SER A 182 27.22 26.68 -9.40
CA SER A 182 27.68 27.24 -10.67
C SER A 182 28.33 26.19 -11.56
N GLY A 183 27.97 26.18 -12.85
CA GLY A 183 28.56 25.24 -13.82
C GLY A 183 30.04 25.51 -14.10
N LEU A 184 30.51 26.74 -13.91
CA LEU A 184 31.92 27.10 -14.06
C LEU A 184 32.77 26.45 -12.97
N GLN A 185 32.33 26.59 -11.71
CA GLN A 185 32.99 25.98 -10.57
C GLN A 185 32.98 24.46 -10.65
N MET A 186 31.89 23.87 -11.15
CA MET A 186 31.81 22.43 -11.42
C MET A 186 32.90 21.94 -12.39
N LEU A 187 33.23 22.72 -13.43
CA LEU A 187 34.29 22.41 -14.38
C LEU A 187 35.69 22.63 -13.80
N GLU A 188 35.88 23.69 -13.01
CA GLU A 188 37.13 23.96 -12.30
C GLU A 188 37.45 22.84 -11.31
N THR A 189 36.49 22.45 -10.46
CA THR A 189 36.66 21.38 -9.49
C THR A 189 36.85 20.01 -10.15
N ALA A 190 36.17 19.72 -11.26
CA ALA A 190 36.41 18.49 -12.03
C ALA A 190 37.83 18.44 -12.62
N ALA A 191 38.34 19.56 -13.14
CA ALA A 191 39.70 19.67 -13.66
C ALA A 191 40.77 19.56 -12.56
N GLU A 192 40.51 20.08 -11.35
CA GLU A 192 41.40 19.94 -10.19
C GLU A 192 41.47 18.50 -9.64
N LEU A 193 40.36 17.76 -9.73
CA LEU A 193 40.23 16.39 -9.21
C LEU A 193 40.59 15.29 -10.24
N ASP A 194 40.90 15.67 -11.49
CA ASP A 194 41.21 14.75 -12.60
C ASP A 194 40.12 13.67 -12.83
N LEU A 195 38.85 14.08 -12.69
CA LEU A 195 37.63 13.28 -12.89
C LEU A 195 37.22 13.22 -14.38
#